data_AF-A0A379WLN7-F1
#
_entry.id   AF-A0A379WLN7-F1
#
_cell.length_a   1.000
_cell.length_b   1.000
_cell.length_c   1.000
_cell.angle_alpha   90.00
_cell.angle_beta   90.00
_cell.angle_gamma   90.00
#
_symmetry.space_group_name_H-M   'P 1'
#
loop_
_entity.id
_entity.type
_entity.pdbx_description
1 polymer ?
#
loop_
_entity_poly.entity_id
_entity_poly.type
_entity_poly.pdbx_seq_one_letter_code
_entity_poly.pdbx_strand_id
1 'polypeptide(L)' 'MCWPGLPQIIKRVSGLAVNLVTGIPAPDLIADGLDVVIRVGALQDSSLFSRRLGAMPMVVCAAKPYLAQYGVPEKPADSQ' A
#
# COMPACT_ATOMS: atom_id res chain seq x y z
N MET A 1 -1.16 -1.64 7.06
CA MET A 1 -1.69 -0.27 6.89
C MET A 1 -3.21 -0.35 6.93
N CYS A 2 -3.86 0.25 7.92
CA CYS A 2 -5.32 0.27 8.02
C CYS A 2 -5.91 1.24 7.00
N TRP A 3 -6.77 0.76 6.11
CA TRP A 3 -7.43 1.58 5.09
C TRP A 3 -8.38 2.59 5.78
N PRO A 4 -8.22 3.91 5.63
CA PRO A 4 -8.97 4.91 6.40
C PRO A 4 -10.47 4.99 6.03
N GLY A 5 -10.85 4.60 4.82
CA GLY A 5 -12.26 4.51 4.39
C GLY A 5 -13.03 3.24 4.83
N LEU A 6 -12.39 2.28 5.49
CA LEU A 6 -13.01 1.00 5.86
C LEU A 6 -14.21 1.19 6.81
N PRO A 7 -14.13 2.04 7.85
CA PRO A 7 -15.25 2.25 8.75
C PRO A 7 -16.51 2.78 8.06
N GLN A 8 -16.35 3.57 7.00
CA GLN A 8 -17.47 4.14 6.25
C GLN A 8 -18.18 3.11 5.39
N ILE A 9 -17.43 2.16 4.82
CA ILE A 9 -18.00 1.05 4.05
C ILE A 9 -18.78 0.10 4.96
N ILE A 10 -18.21 -0.27 6.11
CA ILE A 10 -18.86 -1.16 7.08
C ILE A 10 -20.18 -0.54 7.57
N LYS A 11 -20.21 0.78 7.81
CA LYS A 11 -21.45 1.48 8.19
C LYS A 11 -22.51 1.49 7.09
N ARG A 12 -22.10 1.49 5.82
CA ARG A 12 -23.01 1.63 4.67
C ARG A 12 -23.60 0.31 4.20
N VAL A 13 -22.94 -0.81 4.50
CA VAL A 13 -23.39 -2.17 4.18
C VAL A 13 -23.70 -2.90 5.48
N SER A 14 -24.95 -2.85 5.92
CA SER A 14 -25.40 -3.54 7.13
C SER A 14 -25.22 -5.06 7.00
N GLY A 15 -24.45 -5.66 7.91
CA GLY A 15 -24.16 -7.11 7.92
C GLY A 15 -22.82 -7.52 7.29
N LEU A 16 -22.02 -6.56 6.80
CA LEU A 16 -20.69 -6.84 6.27
C LEU A 16 -19.68 -7.10 7.40
N ALA A 17 -19.25 -8.37 7.54
CA ALA A 17 -18.09 -8.74 8.35
C ALA A 17 -16.84 -8.75 7.47
N VAL A 18 -15.77 -8.07 7.90
CA VAL A 18 -14.51 -8.00 7.15
C VAL A 18 -13.41 -8.64 7.98
N ASN A 19 -12.79 -9.70 7.45
CA ASN A 19 -11.53 -10.22 7.95
C ASN A 19 -10.38 -9.53 7.21
N LEU A 20 -9.52 -8.82 7.93
CA LEU A 20 -8.45 -8.01 7.34
C LEU A 20 -7.09 -8.63 7.65
N VAL A 21 -6.45 -9.18 6.61
CA VAL A 21 -5.11 -9.76 6.68
C VAL A 21 -4.13 -8.80 5.99
N THR A 22 -2.98 -8.54 6.60
CA THR A 22 -1.93 -7.69 6.02
C THR A 22 -0.59 -8.40 6.03
N GLY A 23 0.13 -8.38 4.91
CA GLY A 23 1.45 -8.99 4.78
C GLY A 23 2.30 -8.31 3.71
N ILE A 24 3.62 -8.43 3.85
CA ILE A 24 4.62 -8.10 2.84
C ILE A 24 5.56 -9.31 2.75
N PRO A 25 5.63 -10.04 1.61
CA PRO A 25 4.93 -9.80 0.33
C PRO A 25 3.39 -9.95 0.44
N ALA A 26 2.67 -9.50 -0.59
CA ALA A 26 1.21 -9.56 -0.60
C ALA A 26 0.71 -11.02 -0.46
N PRO A 27 -0.34 -11.27 0.33
CA PRO A 27 -0.97 -12.59 0.45
C PRO A 27 -1.45 -13.13 -0.91
N ASP A 28 -1.45 -14.46 -1.06
CA ASP A 28 -1.94 -15.11 -2.27
C ASP A 28 -3.47 -15.29 -2.17
N LEU A 29 -4.19 -14.71 -3.12
CA LEU A 29 -5.65 -14.69 -3.09
C LEU A 29 -6.25 -16.11 -3.11
N ILE A 30 -5.63 -17.03 -3.85
CA ILE A 30 -6.11 -18.40 -4.03
C ILE A 30 -5.68 -19.27 -2.85
N ALA A 31 -4.39 -19.23 -2.49
CA ALA A 31 -3.87 -20.10 -1.43
C ALA A 31 -4.37 -19.71 -0.04
N ASP A 32 -4.56 -18.41 0.22
CA ASP A 32 -5.02 -17.89 1.52
C ASP A 32 -6.56 -17.80 1.61
N GLY A 33 -7.28 -18.21 0.57
CA GLY A 33 -8.75 -18.19 0.54
C GLY A 33 -9.34 -16.79 0.70
N LEU A 34 -8.70 -15.79 0.10
CA LEU A 34 -9.11 -14.39 0.19
C LEU A 34 -10.03 -14.02 -0.97
N ASP A 35 -11.01 -13.14 -0.72
CA ASP A 35 -11.88 -12.65 -1.79
C ASP A 35 -11.24 -11.51 -2.60
N VAL A 36 -10.45 -10.66 -1.92
CA VAL A 36 -9.86 -9.44 -2.49
C VAL A 36 -8.48 -9.19 -1.90
N VAL A 37 -7.53 -8.83 -2.75
CA VAL A 37 -6.20 -8.34 -2.34
C VAL A 37 -5.98 -6.93 -2.88
N ILE A 38 -5.48 -6.04 -2.01
CA ILE A 38 -5.06 -4.69 -2.40
C ILE A 38 -3.54 -4.65 -2.34
N ARG A 39 -2.90 -4.41 -3.49
CA ARG A 39 -1.44 -4.34 -3.60
C ARG A 39 -0.97 -3.08 -4.30
N VAL A 40 0.26 -2.67 -3.98
CA VAL A 40 0.97 -1.56 -4.62
C VAL A 40 2.02 -2.15 -5.56
N GLY A 41 2.12 -1.63 -6.79
CA GLY A 41 3.09 -2.08 -7.78
C GLY A 41 2.46 -2.73 -9.01
N ALA A 42 3.31 -3.14 -9.95
CA ALA A 42 2.87 -3.77 -11.19
C ALA A 42 2.19 -5.12 -10.90
N LEU A 43 1.08 -5.39 -11.61
CA LEU A 43 0.42 -6.67 -11.50
C LEU A 43 1.23 -7.68 -12.35
N GLN A 44 1.81 -8.73 -11.74
CA GLN A 44 2.27 -9.87 -12.54
C GLN A 44 1.08 -10.51 -13.24
N ASP A 45 1.28 -10.97 -14.49
CA ASP A 45 0.23 -11.58 -15.30
C ASP A 45 -0.51 -12.63 -14.50
N SER A 46 -1.78 -12.36 -14.27
CA SER A 46 -2.68 -13.21 -13.51
C SER A 46 -4.00 -13.21 -14.25
N SER A 47 -4.66 -14.37 -14.29
CA SER A 47 -6.02 -14.49 -14.82
C SER A 47 -7.07 -13.78 -13.95
N LEU A 48 -6.65 -13.13 -12.85
CA LEU A 48 -7.52 -12.41 -11.94
C LEU A 48 -7.98 -11.06 -12.52
N PHE A 49 -9.27 -10.76 -12.35
CA PHE A 49 -9.81 -9.44 -12.64
C PHE A 49 -9.17 -8.39 -11.73
N SER A 50 -8.57 -7.36 -12.32
CA SER A 50 -7.95 -6.27 -11.58
C SER A 50 -8.58 -4.93 -11.91
N ARG A 51 -8.65 -4.05 -10.91
CA ARG A 51 -9.13 -2.67 -11.05
C ARG A 51 -8.15 -1.72 -10.37
N ARG A 52 -7.72 -0.69 -11.10
CA ARG A 52 -6.90 0.38 -10.54
C ARG A 52 -7.71 1.20 -9.52
N LEU A 53 -7.25 1.25 -8.27
CA LEU A 53 -7.87 2.03 -7.19
C LEU A 53 -7.34 3.47 -7.10
N GLY A 54 -6.08 3.68 -7.53
CA GLY A 54 -5.44 4.99 -7.46
C GLY A 54 -3.98 4.95 -7.89
N ALA A 55 -3.25 6.02 -7.55
CA ALA A 55 -1.81 6.13 -7.68
C ALA A 55 -1.21 6.58 -6.35
N MET A 56 -0.03 6.09 -6.02
CA MET A 56 0.72 6.49 -4.84
C MET A 56 2.08 7.03 -5.30
N PRO A 57 2.20 8.35 -5.55
CA PRO A 57 3.48 8.93 -5.92
C PRO A 57 4.46 8.81 -4.76
N MET A 58 5.67 8.32 -5.03
CA MET A 58 6.74 8.29 -4.04
C MET A 58 7.48 9.62 -4.03
N VAL A 59 7.74 10.16 -2.85
CA VAL A 59 8.57 11.36 -2.65
C VAL A 59 9.76 11.00 -1.78
N VAL A 60 10.93 11.51 -2.13
CA VAL A 60 12.11 11.41 -1.27
C VAL A 60 11.99 12.51 -0.22
N CYS A 61 12.00 12.12 1.05
CA CYS A 61 11.95 13.05 2.16
C CYS A 61 12.87 12.58 3.30
N ALA A 62 13.36 13.53 4.07
CA ALA A 62 14.20 13.26 5.23
C ALA A 62 13.78 14.17 6.39
N ALA A 63 14.05 13.73 7.62
CA ALA A 63 13.78 14.54 8.80
C ALA A 63 14.65 15.82 8.78
N LYS A 64 14.10 16.96 9.23
CA LYS A 64 14.85 18.23 9.27
C LYS A 64 16.20 18.14 9.99
N PRO A 65 16.33 17.44 11.14
CA PRO A 65 17.63 17.30 11.81
C PRO A 65 18.67 16.53 10.98
N TYR A 66 18.23 15.53 10.20
CA TYR A 66 19.11 14.76 9.32
C TYR A 66 19.71 15.66 8.23
N LEU A 67 18.87 16.48 7.58
CA LEU A 67 19.34 17.43 6.56
C LEU A 67 20.25 18.51 7.13
N ALA A 68 20.04 18.93 8.39
CA ALA A 68 20.92 19.90 9.05
C ALA A 68 22.32 19.32 9.33
N GLN A 69 22.41 18.01 9.60
CA GLN A 69 23.67 17.34 9.91
C GLN A 69 24.44 16.89 8.66
N TYR A 70 23.73 16.42 7.63
CA TYR A 70 24.32 15.79 6.44
C TYR A 70 24.17 16.61 5.15
N GLY A 71 23.48 17.75 5.20
CA GLY A 71 23.16 18.55 4.02
C GLY A 71 21.98 17.98 3.21
N VAL A 72 21.60 18.69 2.15
CA VAL A 72 20.57 18.24 1.20
C VAL A 72 21.28 17.54 0.03
N PRO A 73 21.01 16.25 -0.24
CA PRO A 73 21.60 15.58 -1.39
C PRO A 73 21.07 16.18 -2.69
N GLU A 74 21.96 16.55 -3.60
CA GLU A 74 21.61 17.11 -4.92
C GLU A 74 21.42 16.01 -5.97
N LYS A 75 22.02 14.84 -5.75
CA LYS A 75 21.93 13.68 -6.63
C LYS A 75 21.50 12.43 -5.86
N PRO A 76 20.79 11.49 -6.50
CA PRO A 76 20.38 10.23 -5.84
C PRO A 76 21.55 9.41 -5.28
N ALA A 77 22.75 9.52 -5.87
CA ALA A 77 23.95 8.84 -5.40
C ALA A 77 24.53 9.45 -4.10
N ASP A 78 24.05 10.63 -3.69
CA ASP A 78 24.55 11.32 -2.50
C ASP A 78 23.80 10.88 -1.22
N SER A 79 22.63 10.23 -1.37
CA SER A 79 21.90 9.60 -0.28
C SER A 79 22.62 8.33 0.18
N GLN A 80 23.29 8.39 1.34
CA GLN A 80 23.90 7.23 2.03
C GLN A 80 22.88 6.44 2.84
#